data_AF-A0A3Q1BVZ6-F1
#
_entry.id   AF-A0A3Q1BVZ6-F1
#
_cell.length_a   1.000
_cell.length_b   1.000
_cell.length_c   1.000
_cell.angle_alpha   90.00
_cell.angle_beta   90.00
_cell.angle_gamma   90.00
#
_symmetry.space_group_name_H-M   'P 1'
#
loop_
_entity.id
_entity.type
_entity.pdbx_description
1 polymer ?
#
loop_
_entity_poly.entity_id
_entity_poly.type
_entity_poly.pdbx_seq_one_letter_code
_entity_poly.pdbx_strand_id
1 'polypeptide(L)'
;MLLTSPRIMKTHLPVHCKVIFMEGKMVFGSWYDHVNGWWKKMQTYSKLHYMFYEDLRDVKEIDKLCSFLGLSAWTEEKESIRSKVQFSDMKNNSMVNHTTFKGLDFNKSSFIRKGKVGDWKNHFAVAQSEAFDEDYKQKMKDPTLQFWTKT
;
A
#
# COMPACT_ATOMS: atom_id res chain seq x y z
N MET A 1 -1.01 -10.45 3.27
CA MET A 1 -0.84 -9.74 2.00
C MET A 1 -1.30 -8.31 2.16
N LEU A 2 -0.40 -7.35 1.98
CA LEU A 2 -0.76 -5.93 1.98
C LEU A 2 -1.07 -5.49 0.55
N LEU A 3 -2.27 -4.96 0.35
CA LEU A 3 -2.57 -4.22 -0.85
C LEU A 3 -2.40 -2.74 -0.63
N THR A 4 -1.80 -2.11 -1.61
CA THR A 4 -1.79 -0.66 -1.72
C THR A 4 -2.80 -0.25 -2.78
N SER A 5 -3.48 0.87 -2.58
CA SER A 5 -4.24 1.49 -3.67
C SER A 5 -3.43 1.52 -4.97
N PRO A 6 -4.07 1.28 -6.12
CA PRO A 6 -3.45 1.35 -7.45
C PRO A 6 -2.60 2.61 -7.66
N ARG A 7 -2.94 3.69 -6.94
CA ARG A 7 -2.36 5.01 -7.11
C ARG A 7 -1.28 5.33 -6.07
N ILE A 8 -0.76 4.36 -5.33
CA ILE A 8 0.42 4.51 -4.43
C ILE A 8 1.74 4.46 -5.24
N MET A 9 1.73 4.89 -6.50
CA MET A 9 2.99 5.11 -7.22
C MET A 9 3.82 6.18 -6.51
N LYS A 10 5.14 5.94 -6.42
CA LYS A 10 6.08 6.90 -5.83
C LYS A 10 5.87 8.26 -6.49
N THR A 11 5.57 9.24 -5.65
CA THR A 11 5.06 10.56 -5.99
C THR A 11 6.09 11.52 -6.60
N HIS A 12 7.16 10.99 -7.18
CA HIS A 12 8.20 11.77 -7.85
C HIS A 12 8.70 11.03 -9.10
N LEU A 13 7.96 10.02 -9.55
CA LEU A 13 8.34 9.25 -10.73
C LEU A 13 7.99 10.06 -12.00
N PRO A 14 8.92 10.14 -12.97
CA PRO A 14 8.66 10.74 -14.28
C PRO A 14 7.41 10.17 -14.95
N VAL A 15 6.79 10.94 -15.85
CA VAL A 15 5.61 10.51 -16.62
C VAL A 15 5.83 9.13 -17.27
N HIS A 16 7.02 8.89 -17.79
CA HIS A 16 7.41 7.60 -18.38
C HIS A 16 7.25 6.41 -17.42
N CYS A 17 7.56 6.58 -16.14
CA CYS A 17 7.40 5.52 -15.14
C CYS A 17 5.93 5.17 -14.87
N LYS A 18 4.99 6.11 -15.06
CA LYS A 18 3.54 5.83 -14.93
C LYS A 18 3.05 4.94 -16.07
N VAL A 19 3.57 5.15 -17.29
CA VAL A 19 3.27 4.31 -18.45
C VAL A 19 3.85 2.90 -18.26
N ILE A 20 5.14 2.81 -17.89
CA ILE A 20 5.80 1.53 -17.56
C ILE A 20 5.03 0.76 -16.48
N PHE A 21 4.46 1.45 -15.49
CA PHE A 21 3.63 0.83 -14.46
C PHE A 21 2.36 0.19 -15.04
N MET A 22 1.59 0.91 -15.86
CA MET A 22 0.37 0.38 -16.48
C MET A 22 0.68 -0.77 -17.45
N GLU A 23 1.82 -0.71 -18.14
CA GLU A 23 2.32 -1.80 -18.99
C GLU A 23 2.86 -3.00 -18.19
N GLY A 24 2.95 -2.90 -16.86
CA GLY A 24 3.47 -3.96 -16.00
C GLY A 24 4.97 -4.22 -16.14
N LYS A 25 5.74 -3.27 -16.67
CA LYS A 25 7.19 -3.37 -16.89
C LYS A 25 8.01 -2.87 -15.69
N MET A 26 7.48 -3.03 -14.48
CA MET A 26 8.15 -2.67 -13.23
C MET A 26 9.02 -3.83 -12.73
N VAL A 27 9.90 -3.56 -11.76
CA VAL A 27 10.85 -4.55 -11.18
C VAL A 27 10.17 -5.84 -10.70
N PHE A 28 8.90 -5.78 -10.30
CA PHE A 28 8.11 -6.94 -9.86
C PHE A 28 6.94 -7.30 -10.80
N GLY A 29 6.97 -6.78 -12.03
CA GLY A 29 5.93 -7.02 -13.03
C GLY A 29 4.67 -6.18 -12.84
N SER A 30 3.56 -6.70 -13.35
CA SER A 30 2.23 -6.07 -13.34
C SER A 30 1.65 -6.01 -11.93
N TRP A 31 1.33 -4.79 -11.48
CA TRP A 31 0.58 -4.59 -10.23
C TRP A 31 -0.79 -5.27 -10.30
N TYR A 32 -1.48 -5.19 -11.45
CA TYR A 32 -2.78 -5.81 -11.64
C TYR A 32 -2.74 -7.32 -11.45
N ASP A 33 -1.76 -8.00 -12.05
CA ASP A 33 -1.65 -9.46 -11.97
C ASP A 33 -1.33 -9.90 -10.55
N HIS A 34 -0.42 -9.18 -9.90
CA HIS A 34 -0.06 -9.42 -8.51
C HIS A 34 -1.27 -9.30 -7.59
N VAL A 35 -2.02 -8.20 -7.68
CA VAL A 35 -3.18 -7.95 -6.83
C VAL A 35 -4.31 -8.95 -7.11
N ASN A 36 -4.70 -9.14 -8.37
CA ASN A 36 -5.77 -10.06 -8.75
C ASN A 36 -5.42 -11.51 -8.38
N GLY A 37 -4.17 -11.92 -8.60
CA GLY A 37 -3.68 -13.25 -8.26
C GLY A 37 -3.80 -13.55 -6.77
N TRP A 38 -3.33 -12.62 -5.92
CA TRP A 38 -3.43 -12.78 -4.47
C TRP A 38 -4.87 -12.67 -3.95
N TRP A 39 -5.71 -11.81 -4.54
CA TRP A 39 -7.13 -11.74 -4.18
C TRP A 39 -7.85 -13.06 -4.44
N LYS A 40 -7.66 -13.65 -5.63
CA LYS A 40 -8.22 -14.97 -5.96
C LYS A 40 -7.71 -16.05 -5.01
N LYS A 41 -6.43 -16.00 -4.62
CA LYS A 41 -5.86 -16.97 -3.68
C LYS A 41 -6.47 -16.83 -2.28
N MET A 42 -6.69 -15.61 -1.81
CA MET A 42 -7.30 -15.31 -0.51
C MET A 42 -8.68 -15.96 -0.36
N GLN A 43 -9.50 -15.95 -1.42
CA GLN A 43 -10.82 -16.57 -1.41
C GLN A 43 -10.80 -18.10 -1.19
N THR A 44 -9.66 -18.76 -1.42
CA THR A 44 -9.53 -20.23 -1.33
C THR A 44 -8.54 -20.68 -0.26
N TYR A 45 -7.84 -19.76 0.40
CA TYR A 45 -6.74 -20.10 1.32
C TYR A 45 -6.85 -19.32 2.62
N SER A 46 -7.37 -19.98 3.66
CA SER A 46 -7.65 -19.40 4.97
C SER A 46 -6.41 -18.98 5.77
N LYS A 47 -5.22 -19.50 5.44
CA LYS A 47 -3.95 -19.12 6.09
C LYS A 47 -3.31 -17.87 5.46
N LEU A 48 -4.10 -17.04 4.80
CA LEU A 48 -3.66 -15.77 4.23
C LEU A 48 -4.47 -14.63 4.83
N HIS A 49 -3.83 -13.81 5.66
CA HIS A 49 -4.42 -12.55 6.09
C HIS A 49 -4.29 -11.51 4.99
N TYR A 50 -5.34 -10.75 4.74
CA TYR A 50 -5.38 -9.78 3.65
C TYR A 50 -5.85 -8.44 4.18
N MET A 51 -5.17 -7.38 3.80
CA MET A 51 -5.42 -6.03 4.33
C MET A 51 -5.11 -4.96 3.28
N PHE A 52 -5.80 -3.83 3.39
CA PHE A 52 -5.53 -2.64 2.60
C PHE A 52 -4.69 -1.65 3.39
N TYR A 53 -3.78 -0.95 2.73
CA TYR A 53 -2.98 0.10 3.34
C TYR A 53 -3.86 1.19 3.97
N GLU A 54 -4.98 1.50 3.34
CA GLU A 54 -5.95 2.48 3.80
C GLU A 54 -6.64 2.09 5.12
N ASP A 55 -6.64 0.81 5.48
CA ASP A 55 -7.18 0.30 6.74
C ASP A 55 -6.13 0.31 7.86
N LEU A 56 -4.83 0.43 7.54
CA LEU A 56 -3.75 0.47 8.53
C LEU A 56 -3.76 1.73 9.41
N ARG A 57 -4.49 2.77 8.99
CA ARG A 57 -4.74 3.95 9.82
C ARG A 57 -5.76 3.68 10.94
N ASP A 58 -6.60 2.66 10.78
CA ASP A 58 -7.60 2.27 11.77
C ASP A 58 -7.01 1.19 12.70
N VAL A 59 -7.33 1.31 13.98
CA VAL A 59 -6.85 0.41 15.06
C VAL A 59 -7.35 -1.02 14.85
N LYS A 60 -8.47 -1.16 14.14
CA LYS A 60 -9.12 -2.44 13.85
C LYS A 60 -8.19 -3.44 13.16
N GLU A 61 -7.19 -2.99 12.40
CA GLU A 61 -6.30 -3.92 11.70
C GLU A 61 -5.36 -4.66 12.67
N ILE A 62 -5.01 -4.05 13.81
CA ILE A 62 -4.28 -4.73 14.89
C ILE A 62 -5.12 -5.89 15.43
N ASP A 63 -6.40 -5.65 15.69
CA ASP A 63 -7.31 -6.68 16.20
C ASP A 63 -7.46 -7.84 15.21
N LYS A 64 -7.68 -7.55 13.92
CA LYS A 64 -7.77 -8.58 12.88
C LYS A 64 -6.49 -9.41 12.79
N LEU A 65 -5.33 -8.75 12.86
CA LEU A 65 -4.04 -9.44 12.80
C LEU A 65 -3.83 -10.34 14.02
N CYS A 66 -4.19 -9.88 15.23
CA CYS A 66 -4.16 -10.71 16.43
C CYS A 66 -5.05 -11.95 16.29
N SER A 67 -6.30 -11.78 15.83
CA SER A 67 -7.22 -12.90 15.59
C SER A 67 -6.68 -13.87 14.55
N PHE A 68 -6.11 -13.37 13.45
CA PHE A 68 -5.52 -14.22 12.42
C PHE A 68 -4.34 -15.04 12.93
N LEU A 69 -3.50 -14.46 13.79
CA LEU A 69 -2.36 -15.13 14.40
C LEU A 69 -2.75 -16.03 15.59
N GLY A 70 -4.03 -16.09 15.97
CA GLY A 70 -4.49 -16.83 17.15
C GLY A 70 -4.01 -16.25 18.48
N LEU A 71 -3.73 -14.94 18.53
CA LEU A 71 -3.22 -14.26 19.70
C LEU A 71 -4.35 -13.59 20.49
N SER A 72 -4.38 -13.83 21.80
CA SER A 72 -5.17 -13.05 22.76
C SER A 72 -4.30 -11.90 23.29
N ALA A 73 -4.14 -10.84 22.50
CA ALA A 73 -3.38 -9.67 22.95
C ALA A 73 -4.18 -8.86 23.97
N TRP A 74 -3.54 -8.49 25.09
CA TRP A 74 -4.14 -7.64 26.11
C TRP A 74 -4.29 -6.20 25.60
N THR A 75 -5.24 -5.45 26.15
CA THR A 75 -5.48 -4.05 25.76
C THR A 75 -4.20 -3.21 25.82
N GLU A 76 -3.36 -3.42 26.83
CA GLU A 76 -2.10 -2.69 27.03
C GLU A 76 -1.06 -2.98 25.92
N GLU A 77 -0.95 -4.23 25.46
CA GLU A 77 -0.04 -4.60 24.38
C GLU A 77 -0.47 -3.98 23.07
N LYS A 78 -1.78 -3.99 22.78
CA LYS A 78 -2.36 -3.36 21.59
C LYS A 78 -2.10 -1.86 21.58
N GLU A 79 -2.27 -1.19 22.71
CA GLU A 79 -1.97 0.24 22.83
C GLU A 79 -0.46 0.52 22.70
N SER A 80 0.42 -0.34 23.24
CA SER A 80 1.87 -0.23 23.04
C SER A 80 2.26 -0.35 21.57
N ILE A 81 1.68 -1.33 20.85
CA ILE A 81 1.88 -1.51 19.41
C ILE A 81 1.39 -0.26 18.67
N ARG A 82 0.16 0.18 18.97
CA ARG A 82 -0.46 1.35 18.35
C ARG A 82 0.40 2.61 18.48
N SER A 83 1.01 2.84 19.63
CA SER A 83 1.93 3.97 19.84
C SER A 83 3.19 3.84 18.98
N LYS A 84 3.77 2.64 18.85
CA LYS A 84 5.03 2.42 18.11
C LYS A 84 4.87 2.44 16.60
N VAL A 85 3.69 2.07 16.10
CA VAL A 85 3.39 2.05 14.64
C VAL A 85 2.88 3.39 14.12
N GLN A 86 2.85 4.44 14.95
CA GLN A 86 2.56 5.78 14.48
C GLN A 86 3.60 6.22 13.44
N PHE A 87 3.14 7.02 12.48
CA PHE A 87 3.98 7.44 11.35
C PHE A 87 5.24 8.19 11.81
N SER A 88 5.12 9.09 12.79
CA SER A 88 6.23 9.81 13.41
C SER A 88 7.28 8.86 13.98
N ASP A 89 6.82 7.89 14.76
CA ASP A 89 7.66 6.94 15.48
C ASP A 89 8.39 6.02 14.51
N MET A 90 7.69 5.47 13.52
CA MET A 90 8.33 4.68 12.46
C MET A 90 9.32 5.52 11.65
N LYS A 91 8.98 6.76 11.30
CA LYS A 91 9.86 7.65 10.50
C LYS A 91 11.17 7.97 11.22
N ASN A 92 11.13 8.12 12.54
CA ASN A 92 12.30 8.46 13.36
C ASN A 92 13.07 7.23 13.87
N ASN A 93 12.50 6.03 13.77
CA ASN A 93 13.14 4.80 14.22
C ASN A 93 14.20 4.32 13.22
N SER A 94 15.48 4.37 13.64
CA SER A 94 16.65 3.98 12.84
C SER A 94 16.63 2.52 12.37
N MET A 95 15.90 1.64 13.05
CA MET A 95 15.79 0.23 12.68
C MET A 95 14.91 -0.01 11.45
N VAL A 96 13.99 0.92 11.12
CA VAL A 96 12.98 0.74 10.06
C VAL A 96 12.92 1.89 9.06
N ASN A 97 13.54 3.03 9.36
CA ASN A 97 13.52 4.19 8.46
C ASN A 97 14.54 4.09 7.31
N HIS A 98 15.38 3.05 7.31
CA HIS A 98 16.32 2.67 6.25
C HIS A 98 17.25 3.81 5.77
N THR A 99 17.61 4.75 6.64
CA THR A 99 18.46 5.91 6.27
C THR A 99 19.85 5.53 5.73
N THR A 100 20.30 4.29 5.93
CA THR A 100 21.59 3.77 5.47
C THR A 100 21.51 2.95 4.18
N PHE A 101 20.32 2.76 3.61
CA PHE A 101 20.13 1.93 2.41
C PHE A 101 20.68 2.62 1.15
N LYS A 102 21.80 2.10 0.63
CA LYS A 102 22.54 2.69 -0.52
C LYS A 102 21.79 2.69 -1.85
N GLY A 103 20.67 1.97 -1.97
CA GLY A 103 19.85 1.96 -3.19
C GLY A 103 18.87 3.12 -3.30
N LEU A 104 18.87 4.07 -2.34
CA LEU A 104 18.01 5.24 -2.36
C LEU A 104 18.82 6.53 -2.16
N ASP A 105 18.46 7.55 -2.93
CA ASP A 105 19.00 8.90 -2.79
C ASP A 105 18.17 9.68 -1.77
N PHE A 106 18.66 9.72 -0.52
CA PHE A 106 17.97 10.37 0.59
C PHE A 106 18.00 11.91 0.52
N ASN A 107 18.80 12.50 -0.37
CA ASN A 107 18.71 13.94 -0.66
C ASN A 107 17.45 14.28 -1.46
N LYS A 108 16.89 13.30 -2.19
CA LYS A 108 15.64 13.46 -2.95
C LYS A 108 14.40 13.06 -2.13
N SER A 109 14.46 11.96 -1.39
CA SER A 109 13.33 11.49 -0.59
C SER A 109 13.78 10.54 0.51
N SER A 110 13.21 10.70 1.71
CA SER A 110 13.28 9.68 2.77
C SER A 110 12.54 8.40 2.35
N PHE A 111 12.91 7.26 2.95
CA PHE A 111 12.20 5.98 2.76
C PHE A 111 10.76 6.07 3.28
N ILE A 112 10.60 6.46 4.55
CA ILE A 112 9.30 6.79 5.14
C ILE A 112 8.96 8.23 4.77
N ARG A 113 8.16 8.40 3.71
CA ARG A 113 7.96 9.69 3.02
C ARG A 113 6.87 10.56 3.67
N LYS A 114 5.59 10.25 3.40
CA LYS A 114 4.41 11.03 3.88
C LYS A 114 3.35 10.25 4.65
N GLY A 115 3.20 8.93 4.42
CA GLY A 115 2.20 8.12 5.13
C GLY A 115 0.74 8.54 4.92
N LYS A 116 0.43 9.17 3.79
CA LYS A 116 -0.88 9.77 3.52
C LYS A 116 -1.59 9.09 2.35
N VAL A 117 -2.82 8.64 2.59
CA VAL A 117 -3.73 8.13 1.56
C VAL A 117 -4.14 9.27 0.62
N GLY A 118 -4.16 9.00 -0.69
CA GLY A 118 -4.65 9.96 -1.69
C GLY A 118 -3.63 11.01 -2.15
N ASP A 119 -2.36 10.95 -1.73
CA ASP A 119 -1.34 11.92 -2.16
C ASP A 119 -1.13 11.94 -3.68
N TRP A 120 -1.53 10.87 -4.40
CA TRP A 120 -1.49 10.79 -5.86
C TRP A 120 -2.18 11.95 -6.56
N LYS A 121 -3.24 12.52 -5.96
CA LYS A 121 -3.98 13.68 -6.51
C LYS A 121 -3.07 14.89 -6.74
N ASN A 122 -1.97 14.99 -5.99
CA ASN A 122 -0.99 16.06 -6.13
C ASN A 122 0.04 15.81 -7.25
N HIS A 123 0.05 14.63 -7.88
CA HIS A 123 1.09 14.20 -8.83
C HIS A 123 0.56 13.82 -10.20
N PHE A 124 -0.75 13.64 -10.33
CA PHE A 124 -1.39 13.27 -11.59
C PHE A 124 -2.03 14.49 -12.23
N ALA A 125 -1.66 14.75 -13.49
CA ALA A 125 -2.48 15.59 -14.34
C ALA A 125 -3.82 14.88 -14.61
N VAL A 126 -4.87 15.65 -14.90
CA VAL A 126 -6.23 15.12 -15.16
C VAL A 126 -6.19 14.01 -16.23
N ALA A 127 -5.58 14.28 -17.38
CA ALA A 127 -5.46 13.29 -18.47
C ALA A 127 -4.73 12.00 -18.04
N GLN A 128 -3.74 12.08 -17.15
CA GLN A 128 -3.05 10.89 -16.63
C GLN A 128 -3.94 10.10 -15.67
N SER A 129 -4.77 10.80 -14.88
CA SER A 129 -5.74 10.15 -14.00
C SER A 129 -6.81 9.42 -14.79
N GLU A 130 -7.34 10.04 -15.84
CA GLU A 130 -8.37 9.47 -16.72
C GLU A 130 -7.84 8.25 -17.46
N ALA A 131 -6.66 8.35 -18.09
CA ALA A 131 -6.03 7.21 -18.76
C ALA A 131 -5.79 6.04 -17.79
N PHE A 132 -5.39 6.34 -16.55
CA PHE A 132 -5.24 5.32 -15.51
C PHE A 132 -6.58 4.68 -15.12
N ASP A 133 -7.65 5.47 -14.99
CA ASP A 133 -8.99 4.95 -14.68
C ASP A 133 -9.52 4.00 -15.77
N GLU A 134 -9.25 4.32 -17.03
CA GLU A 134 -9.62 3.45 -18.16
C GLU A 134 -8.87 2.12 -18.13
N ASP A 135 -7.54 2.16 -17.98
CA ASP A 135 -6.71 0.95 -17.88
C ASP A 135 -7.08 0.11 -16.64
N TYR A 136 -7.30 0.77 -15.50
CA TYR A 136 -7.74 0.12 -14.26
C TYR A 136 -9.06 -0.62 -14.45
N LYS A 137 -10.07 0.01 -15.05
CA LYS A 137 -11.37 -0.63 -15.32
C LYS A 137 -11.24 -1.86 -16.22
N GLN A 138 -10.32 -1.84 -17.18
CA GLN A 138 -10.07 -2.98 -18.06
C GLN A 138 -9.34 -4.13 -17.36
N LYS A 139 -8.46 -3.84 -16.40
CA LYS A 139 -7.59 -4.83 -15.74
C LYS A 139 -8.17 -5.37 -14.42
N MET A 140 -9.00 -4.60 -13.73
CA MET A 140 -9.56 -4.91 -12.41
C MET A 140 -11.06 -5.18 -12.50
N LYS A 141 -11.41 -6.35 -13.03
CA LYS A 141 -12.80 -6.70 -13.36
C LYS A 141 -13.58 -7.41 -12.24
N ASP A 142 -12.89 -7.90 -11.21
CA ASP A 142 -13.55 -8.62 -10.11
C ASP A 142 -14.30 -7.62 -9.20
N PRO A 143 -15.64 -7.64 -9.16
CA PRO A 143 -16.42 -6.69 -8.39
C PRO A 143 -16.33 -6.91 -6.87
N THR A 144 -15.82 -8.07 -6.44
CA THR A 144 -15.60 -8.37 -5.02
C THR A 144 -14.34 -7.67 -4.48
N LEU A 145 -13.38 -7.36 -5.37
CA LEU A 145 -12.18 -6.63 -5.01
C LEU A 145 -12.41 -5.11 -5.12
N GLN A 146 -12.82 -4.51 -4.00
CA GLN A 146 -13.09 -3.08 -3.94
C GLN A 146 -12.03 -2.35 -3.12
N PHE A 147 -11.28 -1.49 -3.80
CA PHE A 147 -10.37 -0.56 -3.15
C PHE A 147 -11.13 0.68 -2.64
N TRP A 148 -10.55 1.36 -1.67
CA TRP A 148 -10.98 2.69 -1.26
C TRP A 148 -10.93 3.65 -2.44
N THR A 149 -12.10 3.96 -3.01
CA THR A 149 -12.26 4.85 -4.18
C THR A 149 -12.88 6.21 -3.82
N LYS A 150 -13.34 6.42 -2.58
CA LYS A 150 -13.99 7.67 -2.17
C LYS A 150 -13.07 8.58 -1.34
N THR A 151 -12.68 9.70 -1.94
CA THR A 151 -12.60 11.04 -1.30
C THR A 151 -12.91 12.08 -2.34
#